data_AF-A0A1Q4FVP3-F1
#
_entry.id   AF-A0A1Q4FVP3-F1
#
_cell.length_a   1.000
_cell.length_b   1.000
_cell.length_c   1.000
_cell.angle_alpha   90.00
_cell.angle_beta   90.00
_cell.angle_gamma   90.00
#
_symmetry.space_group_name_H-M   'P 1'
#
loop_
_entity.id
_entity.type
_entity.pdbx_description
1 polymer ?
#
loop_
_entity_poly.entity_id
_entity_poly.type
_entity_poly.pdbx_seq_one_letter_code
_entity_poly.pdbx_strand_id
1 'polypeptide(L)'
;MKDQDLFIKELIDLFPSLKEELLDEDYRASITFQMGSFKRFMQEAIAKNDGDKFGAMVNFLTKNLPLVDKRVQNAIYLSFLGKLDFSENPHLKKRLEQHLGEAYTAIDNYNNSPVNDEVKNFLNK
;
A
#
# COMPACT_ATOMS: atom_id res chain seq x y z
N MET A 1 -17.84 8.98 -3.12
CA MET A 1 -16.50 8.71 -2.58
C MET A 1 -16.65 7.55 -1.62
N LYS A 2 -15.85 6.51 -1.78
CA LYS A 2 -15.88 5.27 -1.01
C LYS A 2 -15.20 5.52 0.34
N ASP A 3 -15.86 5.14 1.43
CA ASP A 3 -15.29 5.24 2.77
C ASP A 3 -14.38 4.03 3.09
N GLN A 4 -13.71 4.10 4.25
CA GLN A 4 -12.83 3.03 4.74
C GLN A 4 -13.56 1.69 4.86
N ASP A 5 -14.76 1.67 5.43
CA ASP A 5 -15.49 0.42 5.69
C ASP A 5 -15.84 -0.29 4.38
N LEU A 6 -16.32 0.45 3.38
CA LEU A 6 -16.60 -0.11 2.07
C LEU A 6 -15.32 -0.55 1.35
N PHE A 7 -14.20 0.17 1.54
CA PHE A 7 -12.90 -0.23 0.97
C PHE A 7 -12.43 -1.56 1.53
N ILE A 8 -12.47 -1.71 2.85
CA ILE A 8 -12.06 -2.92 3.56
C ILE A 8 -12.99 -4.09 3.25
N LYS A 9 -14.29 -3.84 3.17
CA LYS A 9 -15.27 -4.87 2.80
C LYS A 9 -14.93 -5.48 1.44
N GLU A 10 -14.75 -4.66 0.41
CA GLU A 10 -14.42 -5.17 -0.94
C GLU A 10 -13.04 -5.85 -0.99
N LEU A 11 -12.10 -5.42 -0.15
CA LEU A 11 -10.79 -6.08 -0.02
C LEU A 11 -10.96 -7.50 0.57
N ILE A 12 -11.79 -7.64 1.60
CA ILE A 12 -12.12 -8.93 2.23
C ILE A 12 -12.89 -9.83 1.28
N ASP A 13 -13.85 -9.28 0.52
CA ASP A 13 -14.63 -10.05 -0.46
C ASP A 13 -13.72 -10.68 -1.52
N LEU A 14 -12.63 -9.98 -1.91
CA LEU A 14 -11.64 -10.49 -2.85
C LEU A 14 -10.58 -11.40 -2.19
N PHE A 15 -10.20 -11.11 -0.94
CA PHE A 15 -9.21 -11.87 -0.18
C PHE A 15 -9.74 -12.26 1.21
N PRO A 16 -10.62 -13.28 1.31
CA PRO A 16 -11.30 -13.62 2.55
C PRO A 16 -10.36 -13.99 3.71
N SER A 17 -9.13 -14.44 3.40
CA SER A 17 -8.10 -14.74 4.40
C SER A 17 -7.66 -13.54 5.22
N LEU A 18 -7.93 -12.31 4.76
CA LEU A 18 -7.60 -11.08 5.50
C LEU A 18 -8.68 -10.69 6.52
N LYS A 19 -9.85 -11.35 6.50
CA LYS A 19 -11.02 -10.93 7.27
C LYS A 19 -10.74 -10.80 8.76
N GLU A 20 -10.09 -11.80 9.35
CA GLU A 20 -9.84 -11.82 10.79
C GLU A 20 -8.95 -10.64 11.21
N GLU A 21 -7.81 -10.44 10.53
CA GLU A 21 -6.90 -9.33 10.85
C GLU A 21 -7.50 -7.95 10.55
N LEU A 22 -8.27 -7.81 9.45
CA LEU A 22 -8.81 -6.50 9.05
C LEU A 22 -10.00 -6.04 9.88
N LEU A 23 -10.72 -6.98 10.51
CA LEU A 23 -11.87 -6.71 11.36
C LEU A 23 -11.55 -6.79 12.86
N ASP A 24 -10.30 -7.07 13.22
CA ASP A 24 -9.80 -6.99 14.58
C ASP A 24 -10.09 -5.59 15.18
N GLU A 25 -10.53 -5.54 16.43
CA GLU A 25 -10.99 -4.30 17.08
C GLU A 25 -9.89 -3.24 17.13
N ASP A 26 -8.63 -3.64 17.32
CA ASP A 26 -7.48 -2.73 17.36
C ASP A 26 -7.16 -2.19 15.95
N TYR A 27 -7.45 -2.97 14.91
CA TYR A 27 -7.09 -2.63 13.53
C TYR A 27 -8.21 -1.86 12.84
N ARG A 28 -9.47 -2.17 13.15
CA ARG A 28 -10.65 -1.51 12.56
C ARG A 28 -10.65 0.00 12.82
N ALA A 29 -10.11 0.45 13.94
CA ALA A 29 -9.98 1.86 14.28
C ALA A 29 -8.98 2.63 13.38
N SER A 30 -8.13 1.93 12.61
CA SER A 30 -7.02 2.54 11.87
C SER A 30 -6.79 1.89 10.51
N ILE A 31 -7.12 2.62 9.44
CA ILE A 31 -6.77 2.25 8.07
C ILE A 31 -5.27 1.94 7.90
N THR A 32 -4.39 2.59 8.68
CA THR A 32 -2.95 2.33 8.64
C THR A 32 -2.62 0.91 9.10
N PHE A 33 -3.26 0.40 10.16
CA PHE A 33 -3.03 -0.98 10.62
C PHE A 33 -3.61 -2.00 9.65
N GLN A 34 -4.81 -1.74 9.13
CA GLN A 34 -5.42 -2.55 8.07
C GLN A 34 -4.52 -2.64 6.82
N MET A 35 -3.91 -1.52 6.41
CA MET A 35 -2.96 -1.50 5.30
C MET A 35 -1.63 -2.17 5.65
N GLY A 36 -1.24 -2.21 6.93
CA GLY A 36 -0.13 -3.02 7.42
C GLY A 36 -0.36 -4.52 7.22
N SER A 37 -1.56 -5.02 7.54
CA SER A 37 -1.95 -6.42 7.26
C SER A 37 -1.92 -6.72 5.77
N PHE A 38 -2.52 -5.84 4.96
CA PHE A 38 -2.52 -6.03 3.52
C PHE A 38 -1.09 -6.00 2.94
N LYS A 39 -0.19 -5.18 3.50
CA LYS A 39 1.23 -5.14 3.10
C LYS A 39 1.88 -6.50 3.29
N ARG A 40 1.73 -7.11 4.47
CA ARG A 40 2.32 -8.43 4.77
C ARG A 40 1.82 -9.47 3.77
N PHE A 41 0.52 -9.47 3.50
CA PHE A 41 -0.10 -10.37 2.54
C PHE A 41 0.41 -10.21 1.11
N MET A 42 0.62 -8.96 0.67
CA MET A 42 1.23 -8.69 -0.64
C MET A 42 2.70 -9.06 -0.69
N GLN A 43 3.43 -8.83 0.41
CA GLN A 43 4.84 -9.18 0.53
C GLN A 43 5.07 -10.70 0.42
N GLU A 44 4.17 -11.52 0.96
CA GLU A 44 4.22 -12.97 0.78
C GLU A 44 4.07 -13.39 -0.68
N ALA A 45 3.18 -12.74 -1.43
CA ALA A 45 3.03 -13.02 -2.86
C ALA A 45 4.29 -12.62 -3.63
N ILE A 46 4.91 -11.49 -3.27
CA ILE A 46 6.19 -11.07 -3.86
C ILE A 46 7.28 -12.10 -3.54
N ALA A 47 7.45 -12.49 -2.27
CA ALA A 47 8.48 -13.44 -1.85
C ALA A 47 8.33 -14.81 -2.52
N LYS A 48 7.10 -15.27 -2.72
CA LYS A 48 6.80 -16.54 -3.43
C LYS A 48 6.80 -16.41 -4.96
N ASN A 49 7.07 -15.22 -5.48
CA ASN A 49 6.94 -14.88 -6.90
C ASN A 49 5.58 -15.27 -7.51
N ASP A 50 4.51 -15.12 -6.71
CA ASP A 50 3.14 -15.41 -7.10
C ASP A 50 2.56 -14.21 -7.86
N GLY A 51 2.88 -14.16 -9.16
CA GLY A 51 2.49 -13.07 -10.05
C GLY A 51 0.98 -12.93 -10.25
N ASP A 52 0.20 -14.00 -10.09
CA ASP A 52 -1.26 -13.97 -10.25
C ASP A 52 -1.91 -13.33 -9.03
N LYS A 53 -1.55 -13.79 -7.82
CA LYS A 53 -2.02 -13.19 -6.58
C LYS A 53 -1.58 -11.73 -6.47
N PHE A 54 -0.32 -11.44 -6.80
CA PHE A 54 0.20 -10.07 -6.88
C PHE A 54 -0.61 -9.22 -7.86
N GLY A 55 -0.86 -9.73 -9.07
CA GLY A 55 -1.64 -9.03 -10.09
C GLY A 55 -3.07 -8.71 -9.64
N ALA A 56 -3.72 -9.62 -8.93
CA ALA A 56 -5.05 -9.39 -8.37
C ALA A 56 -5.05 -8.24 -7.35
N MET A 57 -4.04 -8.19 -6.47
CA MET A 57 -3.88 -7.12 -5.48
C MET A 57 -3.62 -5.76 -6.14
N VAL A 58 -2.74 -5.72 -7.15
CA VAL A 58 -2.47 -4.49 -7.92
C VAL A 58 -3.75 -4.01 -8.62
N ASN A 59 -4.48 -4.91 -9.28
CA ASN A 59 -5.72 -4.58 -9.97
C ASN A 59 -6.79 -4.04 -9.01
N PHE A 60 -6.91 -4.62 -7.81
CA PHE A 60 -7.79 -4.11 -6.78
C PHE A 60 -7.45 -2.66 -6.41
N LEU A 61 -6.16 -2.38 -6.17
CA LEU A 61 -5.67 -1.04 -5.83
C LEU A 61 -5.91 -0.03 -6.95
N THR A 62 -5.54 -0.37 -8.19
CA THR A 62 -5.74 0.52 -9.35
C THR A 62 -7.21 0.92 -9.53
N LYS A 63 -8.15 0.00 -9.30
CA LYS A 63 -9.59 0.28 -9.41
C LYS A 63 -10.14 1.10 -8.24
N ASN A 64 -9.63 0.88 -7.03
CA ASN A 64 -10.23 1.42 -5.82
C ASN A 64 -9.58 2.70 -5.31
N LEU A 65 -8.27 2.89 -5.53
CA LEU A 65 -7.54 4.06 -5.07
C LEU A 65 -8.19 5.39 -5.52
N PRO A 66 -8.61 5.58 -6.78
CA PRO A 66 -9.25 6.83 -7.20
C PRO A 66 -10.62 7.09 -6.55
N LEU A 67 -11.25 6.06 -5.97
CA LEU A 67 -12.61 6.12 -5.46
C LEU A 67 -12.68 6.41 -3.97
N VAL A 68 -11.61 6.13 -3.22
CA VAL A 68 -11.55 6.37 -1.77
C VAL A 68 -11.17 7.81 -1.44
N ASP A 69 -11.45 8.23 -0.20
CA ASP A 69 -11.05 9.55 0.27
C ASP A 69 -9.52 9.72 0.39
N LYS A 70 -9.08 10.98 0.48
CA LYS A 70 -7.65 11.33 0.55
C LYS A 70 -6.94 10.72 1.76
N ARG A 71 -7.63 10.51 2.89
CA ARG A 71 -7.03 9.92 4.09
C ARG A 71 -6.70 8.46 3.83
N VAL A 72 -7.64 7.70 3.26
CA VAL A 72 -7.44 6.30 2.87
C VAL A 72 -6.37 6.19 1.78
N GLN A 73 -6.41 7.05 0.76
CA GLN A 73 -5.36 7.13 -0.27
C GLN A 73 -3.98 7.32 0.37
N ASN A 74 -3.81 8.31 1.24
CA ASN A 74 -2.52 8.61 1.88
C ASN A 74 -2.02 7.43 2.73
N ALA A 75 -2.91 6.74 3.45
CA ALA A 75 -2.53 5.56 4.22
C ALA A 75 -2.02 4.43 3.32
N ILE A 76 -2.70 4.17 2.20
CA ILE A 76 -2.28 3.15 1.21
C ILE A 76 -0.93 3.52 0.59
N TYR A 77 -0.75 4.80 0.24
CA TYR A 77 0.48 5.29 -0.38
C TYR A 77 1.69 5.22 0.57
N LEU A 78 1.58 5.82 1.76
CA LEU A 78 2.71 5.98 2.68
C LEU A 78 2.98 4.75 3.54
N SER A 79 1.92 4.05 3.98
CA SER A 79 2.06 2.95 4.95
C SER A 79 2.18 1.59 4.28
N PHE A 80 1.77 1.47 3.02
CA PHE A 80 1.73 0.21 2.29
C PHE A 80 2.63 0.22 1.05
N LEU A 81 2.33 1.02 0.02
CA LEU A 81 3.06 0.96 -1.27
C LEU A 81 4.54 1.32 -1.12
N GLY A 82 4.86 2.39 -0.39
CA GLY A 82 6.23 2.84 -0.17
C GLY A 82 7.09 1.90 0.68
N LYS A 83 6.53 0.81 1.22
CA LYS A 83 7.23 -0.11 2.13
C LYS A 83 7.29 -1.54 1.60
N LEU A 84 6.88 -1.81 0.36
CA LEU A 84 7.03 -3.12 -0.28
C LEU A 84 8.48 -3.35 -0.68
N ASP A 85 9.02 -4.53 -0.38
CA ASP A 85 10.37 -4.94 -0.77
C ASP A 85 10.30 -5.82 -2.02
N PHE A 86 11.03 -5.42 -3.06
CA PHE A 86 11.10 -6.11 -4.35
C PHE A 86 12.50 -6.64 -4.67
N SER A 87 13.43 -6.60 -3.71
CA SER A 87 14.84 -6.97 -3.90
C SER A 87 15.02 -8.35 -4.56
N GLU A 88 14.24 -9.34 -4.13
CA GLU A 88 14.28 -10.70 -4.67
C GLU A 88 13.53 -10.85 -6.02
N ASN A 89 12.48 -10.06 -6.25
CA ASN A 89 11.60 -10.18 -7.42
C ASN A 89 11.36 -8.81 -8.10
N PRO A 90 12.41 -8.17 -8.67
CA PRO A 90 12.36 -6.79 -9.16
C PRO A 90 11.44 -6.58 -10.36
N HIS A 91 11.11 -7.65 -11.11
CA HIS A 91 10.17 -7.57 -12.23
C HIS A 91 8.74 -7.27 -11.77
N LEU A 92 8.37 -7.62 -10.53
CA LEU A 92 7.07 -7.27 -9.96
C LEU A 92 6.99 -5.76 -9.62
N LYS A 93 8.11 -5.11 -9.27
CA LYS A 93 8.18 -3.65 -9.10
C LYS A 93 7.79 -2.94 -10.40
N LYS A 94 8.36 -3.37 -11.52
CA LYS A 94 8.03 -2.82 -12.86
C LYS A 94 6.54 -2.94 -13.19
N ARG A 95 5.92 -4.06 -12.83
CA ARG A 95 4.48 -4.27 -13.05
C ARG A 95 3.63 -3.36 -12.16
N LEU A 96 4.04 -3.14 -10.90
CA LEU A 96 3.38 -2.18 -10.02
C LEU A 96 3.45 -0.76 -10.59
N GLU A 97 4.64 -0.34 -11.03
CA GLU A 97 4.90 0.95 -11.67
C GLU A 97 4.05 1.15 -12.94
N GLN A 98 3.82 0.11 -13.74
CA GLN A 98 2.96 0.23 -14.92
C GLN A 98 1.49 0.52 -14.58
N HIS A 99 1.00 -0.01 -13.46
CA HIS A 99 -0.41 0.08 -13.07
C HIS A 99 -0.73 1.24 -12.12
N LEU A 100 0.26 1.70 -11.35
CA LEU A 100 0.11 2.76 -10.34
C LEU A 100 1.07 3.95 -10.58
N GLY A 101 1.78 3.93 -11.70
CA GLY A 101 2.82 4.85 -12.20
C GLY A 101 3.02 6.13 -11.42
N GLU A 102 2.30 7.18 -11.78
CA GLU A 102 2.54 8.54 -11.25
C GLU A 102 2.52 8.60 -9.73
N ALA A 103 1.61 7.84 -9.10
CA ALA A 103 1.47 7.86 -7.66
C ALA A 103 2.59 7.07 -6.96
N TYR A 104 2.98 5.92 -7.51
CA TYR A 104 4.09 5.13 -6.96
C TYR A 104 5.44 5.84 -7.14
N THR A 105 5.69 6.41 -8.33
CA THR A 105 6.92 7.17 -8.62
C THR A 105 7.02 8.44 -7.76
N ALA A 106 5.92 9.14 -7.50
CA ALA A 106 5.93 10.31 -6.62
C ALA A 106 6.32 9.96 -5.16
N ILE A 107 5.93 8.77 -4.67
CA ILE A 107 6.26 8.30 -3.31
C ILE A 107 7.68 7.77 -3.23
N ASP A 108 8.12 7.00 -4.24
CA ASP A 108 9.52 6.54 -4.31
C ASP A 108 10.46 7.76 -4.34
N ASN A 109 10.08 8.81 -5.08
CA ASN A 109 10.81 10.07 -5.06
C ASN A 109 10.76 10.78 -3.69
N TYR A 110 9.63 10.78 -2.98
CA TYR A 110 9.52 11.39 -1.65
C TYR A 110 10.37 10.66 -0.61
N ASN A 111 10.34 9.33 -0.60
CA ASN A 111 11.07 8.51 0.36
C ASN A 111 12.59 8.48 0.08
N ASN A 112 12.98 8.58 -1.19
CA ASN A 112 14.39 8.63 -1.60
C ASN A 112 14.90 10.07 -1.79
N SER A 113 14.06 11.09 -1.55
CA SER A 113 14.52 12.48 -1.60
C SER A 113 15.47 12.73 -0.44
N PRO A 114 16.67 13.31 -0.70
CA PRO A 114 17.56 13.71 0.36
C PRO A 114 16.82 14.68 1.29
N VAL A 115 16.90 14.43 2.61
CA VAL A 115 16.32 15.31 3.62
C VAL A 115 16.79 16.73 3.32
N ASN A 116 15.84 17.62 3.01
CA ASN A 116 16.09 19.01 2.67
C ASN A 116 17.00 19.63 3.75
N ASP A 117 18.06 20.31 3.34
CA ASP A 117 19.08 20.82 4.26
C ASP A 117 18.51 21.82 5.29
N GLU A 118 17.37 22.45 4.99
CA GLU A 118 16.59 23.23 5.97
C GLU A 118 16.10 22.41 7.17
N VAL A 119 15.66 21.15 6.94
CA VAL A 119 15.18 20.25 8.01
C VAL A 119 16.36 19.71 8.82
N LYS A 120 17.50 19.41 8.17
CA LYS A 120 18.73 19.05 8.89
C LYS A 120 19.23 20.19 9.78
N ASN A 121 19.17 21.43 9.30
CA ASN A 121 19.56 22.61 10.07
C ASN A 121 18.59 22.93 11.21
N PHE A 122 17.34 22.51 11.12
CA PHE A 122 16.35 22.66 12.19
C PHE A 122 16.51 21.61 13.30
N LEU A 123 16.86 20.36 12.95
CA LEU A 123 17.05 19.26 13.92
C LEU A 123 18.41 19.28 14.63
N ASN A 124 19.39 19.99 14.08
CA ASN A 124 20.72 20.17 14.68
C ASN A 124 20.84 21.42 15.57
N LYS A 125 19.71 21.97 16.05
CA LYS A 125 19.67 23.09 17.00
C LYS A 125 19.33 22.62 18.42
#